data_AF-A0A183FFF7-F1
#
_entry.id   AF-A0A183FFF7-F1
#
_cell.length_a   1.000
_cell.length_b   1.000
_cell.length_c   1.000
_cell.angle_alpha   90.00
_cell.angle_beta   90.00
_cell.angle_gamma   90.00
#
_symmetry.space_group_name_H-M   'P 1'
#
loop_
_entity.id
_entity.type
_entity.pdbx_description
1 polymer ?
#
loop_
_entity_poly.entity_id
_entity_poly.type
_entity_poly.pdbx_seq_one_letter_code
_entity_poly.pdbx_strand_id
1 'polypeptide(L)'
;MDTRRRRKQLAEEREKEERRYQQAMATTEAQQAEAFRIEEEQRMAAAERERLDSTIASRLSRDGGGAMMDTPTTSMSSSSSTESSTKPKSKYNLSTWRYAELRDTINTSTDMELLLACKEEFHRRLRIYNAWKSRNQAERDPSAPPRAPNAVYAIAERSVIAPQVNPALVMQRYFKVPFSRPADIYKNNINNNNINNNNGNHFAGIITDSRAIQNGLWYAHFNGQWIQRQIEMHPNKTPVLLVAGRDDLQMCEIPLDQTGLTRKKGAEILESEFETVWLHLGGAPMQKWRP
;
A
#
# COMPACT_ATOMS: atom_id res chain seq x y z
N MET A 1 -62.82 30.44 43.46
CA MET A 1 -61.88 29.31 43.18
C MET A 1 -60.81 29.68 42.15
N ASP A 2 -61.06 30.62 41.22
CA ASP A 2 -60.13 30.96 40.13
C ASP A 2 -58.84 31.69 40.52
N THR A 3 -58.86 32.51 41.57
CA THR A 3 -57.68 33.30 41.99
C THR A 3 -56.52 32.44 42.50
N ARG A 4 -56.79 31.29 43.13
CA ARG A 4 -55.77 30.32 43.55
C ARG A 4 -55.15 29.56 42.38
N ARG A 5 -55.94 29.17 41.38
CA ARG A 5 -55.46 28.47 40.17
C ARG A 5 -54.54 29.37 39.34
N ARG A 6 -54.92 30.64 39.15
CA ARG A 6 -54.12 31.62 38.41
C ARG A 6 -52.78 31.93 39.10
N ARG A 7 -52.77 32.05 40.43
CA ARG A 7 -51.51 32.20 41.22
C ARG A 7 -50.61 30.97 41.13
N LYS A 8 -51.18 29.76 41.11
CA LYS A 8 -50.43 28.52 40.98
C LYS A 8 -49.79 28.38 39.59
N GLN A 9 -50.53 28.70 38.52
CA GLN A 9 -50.02 28.70 37.15
C GLN A 9 -48.88 29.71 36.97
N LEU A 10 -49.01 30.91 37.53
CA LEU A 10 -47.98 31.96 37.43
C LEU A 10 -46.73 31.65 38.27
N ALA A 11 -46.86 30.84 39.33
CA ALA A 11 -45.72 30.33 40.09
C ALA A 11 -45.00 29.20 39.35
N GLU A 12 -45.76 28.28 38.75
CA GLU A 12 -45.23 27.16 37.97
C GLU A 12 -44.52 27.61 36.68
N GLU A 13 -45.02 28.67 36.05
CA GLU A 13 -44.39 29.27 34.88
C GLU A 13 -43.04 29.94 35.24
N ARG A 14 -42.96 30.63 36.37
CA ARG A 14 -41.70 31.19 36.89
C ARG A 14 -40.68 30.11 37.26
N GLU A 15 -41.12 29.03 37.90
CA GLU A 15 -40.23 27.90 38.23
C GLU A 15 -39.72 27.19 36.97
N LYS A 16 -40.56 27.07 35.93
CA LYS A 16 -40.15 26.50 34.64
C LYS A 16 -39.14 27.39 33.92
N GLU A 17 -39.32 28.71 33.98
CA GLU A 17 -38.38 29.67 33.40
C GLU A 17 -37.03 29.65 34.13
N GLU A 18 -37.03 29.63 35.47
CA GLU A 18 -35.82 29.48 36.28
C GLU A 18 -35.08 28.16 35.99
N ARG A 19 -35.80 27.04 35.85
CA ARG A 19 -35.20 25.75 35.47
C ARG A 19 -34.60 25.76 34.07
N ARG A 20 -35.24 26.43 33.10
CA ARG A 20 -34.68 26.58 31.74
C ARG A 20 -33.42 27.45 31.75
N TYR A 21 -33.42 28.52 32.53
CA TYR A 21 -32.26 29.39 32.71
C TYR A 21 -31.09 28.65 33.38
N GLN A 22 -31.36 27.90 34.45
CA GLN A 22 -30.36 27.06 35.12
C GLN A 22 -29.81 25.96 34.22
N GLN A 23 -30.66 25.30 33.41
CA GLN A 23 -30.21 24.31 32.43
C GLN A 23 -29.35 24.94 31.34
N ALA A 24 -29.73 26.11 30.82
CA ALA A 24 -28.94 26.83 29.83
C ALA A 24 -27.54 27.16 30.38
N MET A 25 -27.47 27.70 31.60
CA MET A 25 -26.20 27.98 32.30
C MET A 25 -25.35 26.71 32.48
N ALA A 26 -25.95 25.62 32.94
CA ALA A 26 -25.25 24.35 33.12
C ALA A 26 -24.74 23.77 31.78
N THR A 27 -25.49 23.92 30.68
CA THR A 27 -25.04 23.48 29.36
C THR A 27 -23.88 24.32 28.83
N THR A 28 -23.91 25.64 29.04
CA THR A 28 -22.79 26.50 28.65
C THR A 28 -21.53 26.22 29.45
N GLU A 29 -21.66 25.95 30.75
CA GLU A 29 -20.55 25.57 31.62
C GLU A 29 -19.97 24.20 31.23
N ALA A 30 -20.83 23.22 30.92
CA ALA A 30 -20.41 21.92 30.42
C ALA A 30 -19.66 22.01 29.08
N GLN A 31 -20.12 22.86 28.16
CA GLN A 31 -19.44 23.12 26.88
C GLN A 31 -18.06 23.76 27.08
N GLN A 32 -17.95 24.71 28.00
CA GLN A 32 -16.66 25.34 28.34
C GLN A 32 -15.70 24.32 28.98
N ALA A 33 -16.19 23.46 29.87
CA ALA A 33 -15.40 22.41 30.49
C ALA A 33 -14.92 21.36 29.49
N GLU A 34 -15.77 20.95 28.54
CA GLU A 34 -15.39 20.02 27.46
C GLU A 34 -14.37 20.65 26.51
N ALA A 35 -14.54 21.92 26.13
CA ALA A 35 -13.59 22.64 25.29
C ALA A 35 -12.20 22.73 25.94
N PHE A 36 -12.13 23.01 27.25
CA PHE A 36 -10.86 23.05 27.98
C PHE A 36 -10.17 21.68 28.03
N ARG A 37 -10.93 20.58 28.19
CA ARG A 37 -10.39 19.22 28.15
C ARG A 37 -9.84 18.84 26.77
N ILE A 38 -10.55 19.21 25.71
CA ILE A 38 -10.11 18.97 24.32
C ILE A 38 -8.84 19.76 24.03
N GLU A 39 -8.75 21.02 24.48
CA GLU A 39 -7.57 21.85 24.30
C GLU A 39 -6.35 21.28 25.05
N GLU A 40 -6.54 20.79 26.27
CA GLU A 40 -5.48 20.14 27.06
C GLU A 40 -5.00 18.83 26.41
N GLU A 41 -5.92 18.01 25.89
CA GLU A 41 -5.60 16.80 25.14
C GLU A 41 -4.84 17.11 23.84
N GLN A 42 -5.27 18.15 23.11
CA GLN A 42 -4.56 18.64 21.92
C GLN A 42 -3.16 19.15 22.26
N ARG A 43 -2.99 19.85 23.39
CA ARG A 43 -1.68 20.34 23.85
C ARG A 43 -0.75 19.20 24.21
N MET A 44 -1.26 18.17 24.89
CA MET A 44 -0.52 16.95 25.20
C MET A 44 -0.11 16.20 23.93
N ALA A 45 -1.03 16.02 22.97
CA ALA A 45 -0.76 15.39 21.69
C ALA A 45 0.25 16.18 20.84
N ALA A 46 0.20 17.51 20.88
CA ALA A 46 1.16 18.39 20.22
C ALA A 46 2.55 18.28 20.85
N ALA A 47 2.64 18.26 22.19
CA ALA A 47 3.89 18.07 22.90
C ALA A 47 4.51 16.68 22.64
N GLU A 48 3.68 15.64 22.50
CA GLU A 48 4.16 14.30 22.12
C GLU A 48 4.69 14.28 20.68
N ARG A 49 3.99 14.93 19.74
CA ARG A 49 4.48 15.12 18.36
C ARG A 49 5.80 15.89 18.34
N GLU A 50 5.90 16.98 19.09
CA GLU A 50 7.12 17.77 19.20
C GLU A 50 8.28 16.97 19.83
N ARG A 51 7.99 16.09 20.78
CA ARG A 51 9.00 15.17 21.35
C ARG A 51 9.48 14.14 20.32
N LEU A 52 8.57 13.57 19.53
CA LEU A 52 8.92 12.65 18.43
C LEU A 52 9.75 13.38 17.37
N ASP A 53 9.32 14.57 16.96
CA ASP A 53 10.04 15.41 16.00
C ASP A 53 11.41 15.84 16.54
N SER A 54 11.51 16.20 17.82
CA SER A 54 12.78 16.52 18.48
C SER A 54 13.71 15.31 18.57
N THR A 55 13.16 14.11 18.76
CA THR A 55 13.91 12.86 18.75
C THR A 55 14.42 12.54 17.34
N ILE A 56 13.59 12.76 16.32
CA ILE A 56 13.97 12.61 14.91
C ILE A 56 15.02 13.66 14.53
N ALA A 57 14.84 14.92 14.91
CA ALA A 57 15.78 16.02 14.68
C ALA A 57 17.11 15.82 15.40
N SER A 58 17.12 15.28 16.61
CA SER A 58 18.33 14.91 17.35
C SER A 58 19.08 13.76 16.68
N ARG A 59 18.37 12.80 16.07
CA ARG A 59 18.98 11.75 15.25
C ARG A 59 19.55 12.31 13.95
N LEU A 60 18.79 13.17 13.25
CA LEU A 60 19.22 13.84 12.02
C LEU A 60 20.42 14.78 12.24
N SER A 61 20.55 15.39 13.42
CA SER A 61 21.67 16.25 13.78
C SER A 61 22.92 15.49 14.25
N ARG A 62 22.77 14.33 14.91
CA ARG A 62 23.90 13.43 15.24
C ARG A 62 24.49 12.75 14.01
N ASP A 63 23.69 12.45 12.99
CA ASP A 63 24.13 11.99 11.66
C ASP A 63 24.60 13.14 10.75
N GLY A 64 24.95 14.29 11.35
CA GLY A 64 25.23 15.55 10.68
C GLY A 64 26.18 15.45 9.48
N GLY A 65 25.65 15.80 8.31
CA GLY A 65 26.44 16.33 7.19
C GLY A 65 26.65 15.43 5.97
N GLY A 66 25.91 14.32 5.82
CA GLY A 66 25.91 13.53 4.59
C GLY A 66 24.61 13.69 3.82
N ALA A 67 24.67 14.34 2.67
CA ALA A 67 23.56 14.54 1.74
C ALA A 67 22.52 13.41 1.73
N MET A 68 21.24 13.77 1.93
CA MET A 68 20.09 13.35 1.13
C MET A 68 20.34 12.27 0.06
N MET A 69 20.74 11.05 0.44
CA MET A 69 20.84 9.85 -0.41
C MET A 69 21.03 8.59 0.45
N ASP A 70 20.23 7.58 0.14
CA ASP A 70 20.44 6.13 0.35
C ASP A 70 20.36 5.51 1.78
N THR A 71 19.18 4.92 2.05
CA THR A 71 18.87 3.56 2.63
C THR A 71 19.40 3.15 4.03
N PRO A 72 18.76 2.23 4.81
CA PRO A 72 17.80 1.18 4.45
C PRO A 72 16.61 1.01 5.44
N THR A 73 15.71 0.08 5.11
CA THR A 73 15.01 -0.90 5.96
C THR A 73 15.55 -0.95 7.42
N THR A 74 14.79 -1.02 8.51
CA THR A 74 13.77 -2.02 8.86
C THR A 74 13.20 -1.73 10.26
N SER A 75 12.00 -2.23 10.49
CA SER A 75 11.42 -2.77 11.73
C SER A 75 12.26 -2.85 13.00
N MET A 76 11.59 -2.54 14.10
CA MET A 76 11.93 -2.88 15.48
C MET A 76 12.05 -4.40 15.67
N SER A 77 13.19 -4.90 16.20
CA SER A 77 13.23 -5.92 17.27
C SER A 77 14.63 -6.08 17.89
N SER A 78 14.66 -5.93 19.21
CA SER A 78 15.50 -6.62 20.22
C SER A 78 17.00 -6.81 20.01
N SER A 79 17.76 -6.03 20.80
CA SER A 79 18.91 -6.45 21.65
C SER A 79 19.78 -7.63 21.18
N SER A 80 21.02 -7.36 20.76
CA SER A 80 22.19 -7.34 21.66
C SER A 80 23.48 -7.18 20.84
N SER A 81 24.42 -6.44 21.43
CA SER A 81 25.87 -6.63 21.30
C SER A 81 26.55 -6.25 19.97
N THR A 82 27.25 -5.11 20.03
CA THR A 82 28.64 -4.92 19.54
C THR A 82 28.97 -5.37 18.12
N GLU A 83 29.05 -4.42 17.19
CA GLU A 83 30.32 -3.98 16.58
C GLU A 83 30.06 -3.06 15.40
N SER A 84 30.89 -2.03 15.30
CA SER A 84 31.00 -1.11 14.18
C SER A 84 31.29 -1.84 12.86
N SER A 85 30.46 -1.63 11.84
CA SER A 85 30.91 -1.74 10.44
C SER A 85 30.08 -0.85 9.52
N THR A 86 30.74 0.18 9.01
CA THR A 86 30.48 0.94 7.79
C THR A 86 29.64 0.18 6.75
N LYS A 87 28.47 0.72 6.38
CA LYS A 87 27.78 0.29 5.16
C LYS A 87 28.74 0.50 3.98
N PRO A 88 28.98 -0.53 3.13
CA PRO A 88 29.81 -0.34 1.95
C PRO A 88 29.06 0.62 1.01
N LYS A 89 29.67 1.76 0.69
CA LYS A 89 29.26 2.55 -0.47
C LYS A 89 29.24 1.58 -1.65
N SER A 90 28.12 1.51 -2.38
CA SER A 90 28.07 0.78 -3.65
C SER A 90 29.32 1.17 -4.45
N LYS A 91 30.09 0.17 -4.88
CA LYS A 91 31.35 0.34 -5.61
C LYS A 91 31.14 1.17 -6.89
N TYR A 92 29.90 1.22 -7.37
CA TYR A 92 29.48 1.90 -8.58
C TYR A 92 28.56 3.08 -8.22
N ASN A 93 29.08 4.30 -8.38
CA ASN A 93 28.28 5.51 -8.29
C ASN A 93 27.73 5.85 -9.67
N LEU A 94 26.47 5.48 -9.96
CA LEU A 94 25.82 5.69 -11.26
C LEU A 94 24.88 6.91 -11.26
N SER A 95 25.02 7.80 -10.27
CA SER A 95 24.14 8.95 -10.09
C SER A 95 24.18 9.94 -11.28
N THR A 96 25.33 10.04 -11.95
CA THR A 96 25.54 10.92 -13.13
C THR A 96 25.19 10.26 -14.46
N TRP A 97 24.91 8.96 -14.49
CA TRP A 97 24.75 8.20 -15.72
C TRP A 97 23.45 8.55 -16.46
N ARG A 98 23.44 8.49 -17.78
CA ARG A 98 22.23 8.68 -18.59
C ARG A 98 21.43 7.39 -18.71
N TYR A 99 20.13 7.52 -19.02
CA TYR A 99 19.26 6.36 -19.25
C TYR A 99 19.80 5.43 -20.35
N ALA A 100 20.37 5.99 -21.42
CA ALA A 100 20.98 5.21 -22.49
C ALA A 100 22.13 4.34 -21.98
N GLU A 101 22.99 4.89 -21.11
CA GLU A 101 24.15 4.20 -20.54
C GLU A 101 23.71 3.11 -19.56
N LEU A 102 22.74 3.39 -18.68
CA LEU A 102 22.17 2.38 -17.79
C LEU A 102 21.54 1.23 -18.57
N ARG A 103 20.76 1.54 -19.61
CA ARG A 103 20.09 0.53 -20.46
C ARG A 103 21.09 -0.32 -21.23
N ASP A 104 22.11 0.31 -21.82
CA ASP A 104 23.11 -0.41 -22.61
C ASP A 104 23.92 -1.35 -21.73
N THR A 105 24.34 -0.89 -20.55
CA THR A 105 25.09 -1.70 -19.58
C THR A 105 24.25 -2.88 -19.08
N ILE A 106 22.95 -2.72 -18.87
CA ILE A 106 22.06 -3.83 -18.51
C ILE A 106 21.97 -4.89 -19.61
N ASN A 107 21.99 -4.48 -20.88
CA ASN A 107 21.84 -5.41 -22.00
C ASN A 107 23.17 -6.06 -22.46
N THR A 108 24.30 -5.42 -22.16
CA THR A 108 25.62 -5.83 -22.68
C THR A 108 26.57 -6.35 -21.61
N SER A 109 26.42 -5.94 -20.35
CA SER A 109 27.31 -6.38 -19.26
C SER A 109 26.81 -7.65 -18.58
N THR A 110 27.75 -8.43 -18.05
CA THR A 110 27.49 -9.64 -17.24
C THR A 110 27.98 -9.49 -15.80
N ASP A 111 28.47 -8.31 -15.40
CA ASP A 111 28.90 -8.03 -14.03
C ASP A 111 27.68 -7.89 -13.11
N MET A 112 27.48 -8.90 -12.27
CA MET A 112 26.35 -8.99 -11.35
C MET A 112 26.25 -7.80 -10.38
N GLU A 113 27.38 -7.29 -9.87
CA GLU A 113 27.37 -6.17 -8.92
C GLU A 113 27.03 -4.84 -9.62
N LEU A 114 27.51 -4.66 -10.85
CA LEU A 114 27.20 -3.50 -11.68
C LEU A 114 25.73 -3.49 -12.10
N LEU A 115 25.17 -4.65 -12.48
CA LEU A 115 23.76 -4.80 -12.84
C LEU A 115 22.84 -4.48 -11.66
N LEU A 116 23.20 -4.93 -10.45
CA LEU A 116 22.49 -4.60 -9.22
C LEU A 116 22.53 -3.08 -8.95
N ALA A 117 23.70 -2.45 -9.10
CA ALA A 117 23.82 -1.00 -8.96
C ALA A 117 22.99 -0.23 -10.02
N CYS A 118 22.96 -0.70 -11.27
CA CYS A 118 22.13 -0.12 -12.34
C CYS A 118 20.63 -0.20 -12.01
N LYS A 119 20.17 -1.33 -11.46
CA LYS A 119 18.80 -1.53 -11.00
C LYS A 119 18.45 -0.59 -9.84
N GLU A 120 19.35 -0.46 -8.86
CA GLU A 120 19.16 0.43 -7.71
C GLU A 120 19.05 1.91 -8.12
N GLU A 121 19.90 2.37 -9.04
CA GLU A 121 19.85 3.75 -9.53
C GLU A 121 18.60 4.03 -10.37
N PHE A 122 18.14 3.06 -11.17
CA PHE A 122 16.85 3.18 -11.86
C PHE A 122 15.69 3.37 -10.87
N HIS A 123 15.62 2.54 -9.82
CA HIS A 123 14.59 2.63 -8.79
C HIS A 123 14.71 3.91 -7.95
N ARG A 124 15.93 4.38 -7.71
CA ARG A 124 16.18 5.64 -7.01
C ARG A 124 15.60 6.83 -7.79
N ARG A 125 15.84 6.90 -9.10
CA ARG A 125 15.29 7.95 -9.97
C ARG A 125 13.78 7.85 -10.12
N LEU A 126 13.25 6.62 -10.24
CA LEU A 126 11.81 6.40 -10.32
C LEU A 126 11.08 6.87 -9.05
N ARG A 127 11.64 6.62 -7.86
CA ARG A 127 11.10 7.14 -6.59
C ARG A 127 11.05 8.66 -6.57
N ILE A 128 12.13 9.33 -6.99
CA ILE A 128 12.19 10.79 -7.04
C ILE A 128 11.14 11.32 -8.03
N TYR A 129 11.02 10.71 -9.22
CA TYR A 129 10.01 11.09 -10.20
C TYR A 129 8.59 10.91 -9.67
N ASN A 130 8.28 9.78 -9.03
CA ASN A 130 6.96 9.52 -8.47
C ASN A 130 6.61 10.49 -7.34
N ALA A 131 7.57 10.79 -6.44
CA ALA A 131 7.38 11.78 -5.38
C ALA A 131 7.24 13.21 -5.91
N TRP A 132 8.01 13.57 -6.95
CA TRP A 132 7.85 14.85 -7.66
C TRP A 132 6.49 14.92 -8.37
N LYS A 133 6.09 13.84 -9.03
CA LYS A 133 4.83 13.74 -9.79
C LYS A 133 3.64 13.85 -8.86
N SER A 134 3.61 13.11 -7.74
CA SER A 134 2.50 13.20 -6.77
C SER A 134 2.37 14.60 -6.18
N ARG A 135 3.50 15.26 -5.89
CA ARG A 135 3.51 16.62 -5.33
C ARG A 135 3.09 17.70 -6.33
N ASN A 136 3.34 17.51 -7.63
CA ASN A 136 2.95 18.46 -8.67
C ASN A 136 1.63 18.10 -9.38
N GLN A 137 1.09 16.91 -9.14
CA GLN A 137 -0.20 16.49 -9.68
C GLN A 137 -1.38 17.08 -8.90
N ALA A 138 -1.18 17.40 -7.61
CA ALA A 138 -2.18 18.06 -6.75
C ALA A 138 -2.29 19.58 -6.99
N GLU A 139 -1.24 20.23 -7.49
CA GLU A 139 -1.17 21.67 -7.80
C GLU A 139 -1.65 21.99 -9.24
N ARG A 140 -2.55 21.18 -9.81
CA ARG A 140 -3.30 21.57 -11.01
C ARG A 140 -4.60 22.23 -10.54
N ASP A 141 -4.47 23.48 -10.10
CA ASP A 141 -5.62 24.34 -9.82
C ASP A 141 -6.45 24.51 -11.12
N PRO A 142 -7.73 24.07 -11.15
CA PRO A 142 -8.60 24.28 -12.30
C PRO A 142 -8.92 25.76 -12.58
N SER A 143 -8.58 26.67 -11.66
CA SER A 143 -8.74 28.12 -11.79
C SER A 143 -7.51 28.85 -12.35
N ALA A 144 -6.37 28.17 -12.55
CA ALA A 144 -5.19 28.83 -13.12
C ALA A 144 -5.37 29.06 -14.63
N PRO A 145 -5.18 30.30 -15.14
CA PRO A 145 -5.34 30.56 -16.57
C PRO A 145 -4.36 29.69 -17.36
N PRO A 146 -4.80 29.07 -18.46
CA PRO A 146 -3.96 28.18 -19.23
C PRO A 146 -2.71 28.91 -19.72
N ARG A 147 -1.56 28.27 -19.54
CA ARG A 147 -0.23 28.78 -19.95
C ARG A 147 -0.09 29.01 -21.46
N ALA A 148 -1.09 28.64 -22.26
CA ALA A 148 -1.11 28.77 -23.71
C ALA A 148 -2.39 29.48 -24.17
N PRO A 149 -2.31 30.32 -25.22
CA PRO A 149 -3.45 31.07 -25.74
C PRO A 149 -4.58 30.16 -26.26
N ASN A 150 -5.82 30.60 -26.09
CA ASN A 150 -7.05 29.85 -26.43
C ASN A 150 -7.12 29.33 -27.87
N ALA A 151 -6.39 29.93 -28.82
CA ALA A 151 -6.29 29.44 -30.19
C ALA A 151 -5.68 28.02 -30.28
N VAL A 152 -4.84 27.62 -29.31
CA VAL A 152 -4.27 26.27 -29.23
C VAL A 152 -5.31 25.24 -28.79
N TYR A 153 -6.26 25.63 -27.94
CA TYR A 153 -7.35 24.75 -27.48
C TYR A 153 -8.46 24.58 -28.52
N ALA A 154 -8.80 25.64 -29.27
CA ALA A 154 -9.81 25.57 -30.33
C ALA A 154 -9.46 24.57 -31.45
N ILE A 155 -8.17 24.35 -31.71
CA ILE A 155 -7.69 23.34 -32.65
C ILE A 155 -7.83 21.92 -32.06
N ALA A 156 -7.64 21.76 -30.75
CA ALA A 156 -7.83 20.49 -30.05
C ALA A 156 -9.31 20.09 -29.91
N GLU A 157 -10.21 21.06 -29.75
CA GLU A 157 -11.66 20.83 -29.65
C GLU A 157 -12.30 20.44 -31.00
N ARG A 158 -11.70 20.83 -32.13
CA ARG A 158 -12.15 20.36 -33.45
C ARG A 158 -11.78 18.90 -33.74
N SER A 159 -10.93 18.28 -32.91
CA SER A 159 -10.55 16.87 -32.99
C SER A 159 -11.14 16.04 -31.86
N VAL A 160 -12.37 16.31 -31.40
CA VAL A 160 -13.10 15.39 -30.52
C VAL A 160 -13.75 14.28 -31.35
N ILE A 161 -12.90 13.45 -31.95
CA ILE A 161 -13.13 12.01 -31.81
C ILE A 161 -12.42 11.73 -30.50
N ALA A 162 -13.17 11.50 -29.41
CA ALA A 162 -12.60 11.07 -28.15
C ALA A 162 -11.57 9.97 -28.47
N PRO A 163 -10.27 10.13 -28.12
CA PRO A 163 -9.35 9.01 -28.26
C PRO A 163 -9.98 7.92 -27.43
N GLN A 164 -10.47 6.87 -28.10
CA GLN A 164 -11.00 5.69 -27.46
C GLN A 164 -9.84 5.22 -26.58
N VAL A 165 -9.85 5.56 -25.29
CA VAL A 165 -8.83 5.07 -24.36
C VAL A 165 -8.95 3.57 -24.47
N ASN A 166 -7.91 2.94 -25.03
CA ASN A 166 -7.94 1.51 -25.32
C ASN A 166 -8.44 0.81 -24.05
N PRO A 167 -9.60 0.13 -24.07
CA PRO A 167 -10.21 -0.38 -22.85
C PRO A 167 -9.26 -1.29 -22.06
N ALA A 168 -8.26 -1.89 -22.73
CA ALA A 168 -7.16 -2.60 -22.10
C ALA A 168 -6.37 -1.79 -21.05
N LEU A 169 -6.35 -0.45 -21.13
CA LEU A 169 -5.61 0.43 -20.21
C LEU A 169 -6.32 0.63 -18.87
N VAL A 170 -7.60 0.32 -18.76
CA VAL A 170 -8.42 0.51 -17.54
C VAL A 170 -9.18 -0.75 -17.12
N MET A 171 -8.99 -1.86 -17.84
CA MET A 171 -9.70 -3.11 -17.58
C MET A 171 -9.21 -3.74 -16.27
N GLN A 172 -10.12 -3.99 -15.33
CA GLN A 172 -9.80 -4.72 -14.10
C GLN A 172 -9.74 -6.22 -14.41
N ARG A 173 -8.62 -6.88 -14.14
CA ARG A 173 -8.42 -8.31 -14.40
C ARG A 173 -7.82 -9.00 -13.19
N TYR A 174 -8.32 -10.20 -12.91
CA TYR A 174 -8.00 -10.93 -11.69
C TYR A 174 -7.44 -12.30 -12.04
N PHE A 175 -6.38 -12.71 -11.34
CA PHE A 175 -5.68 -13.95 -11.63
C PHE A 175 -5.39 -14.75 -10.35
N LYS A 176 -5.32 -16.07 -10.50
CA LYS A 176 -4.95 -17.05 -9.48
C LYS A 176 -3.93 -18.03 -10.08
N VAL A 177 -2.79 -18.18 -9.40
CA VAL A 177 -1.69 -19.02 -9.87
C VAL A 177 -1.11 -19.84 -8.72
N PRO A 178 -1.10 -21.18 -8.80
CA PRO A 178 -0.34 -22.00 -7.87
C PRO A 178 1.17 -21.91 -8.20
N PHE A 179 2.01 -21.85 -7.17
CA PHE A 179 3.47 -21.88 -7.31
C PHE A 179 4.10 -22.83 -6.28
N SER A 180 5.23 -23.44 -6.64
CA SER A 180 6.00 -24.29 -5.73
C SER A 180 7.26 -23.56 -5.29
N ARG A 181 7.64 -23.66 -4.01
CA ARG A 181 8.96 -23.16 -3.60
C ARG A 181 10.04 -24.13 -4.10
N PRO A 182 11.19 -23.62 -4.58
CA PRO A 182 12.32 -24.46 -4.95
C PRO A 182 12.71 -25.48 -3.88
N ALA A 183 12.70 -25.09 -2.60
CA ALA A 183 13.01 -25.97 -1.47
C ALA A 183 12.06 -27.18 -1.35
N ASP A 184 10.78 -27.01 -1.73
CA ASP A 184 9.77 -28.07 -1.64
C ASP A 184 9.81 -29.01 -2.86
N ILE A 185 10.31 -28.51 -4.01
CA ILE A 185 10.55 -29.31 -5.22
C ILE A 185 11.60 -30.41 -4.94
N TYR A 186 12.68 -30.09 -4.23
CA TYR A 186 13.75 -31.07 -3.94
C TYR A 186 13.32 -32.19 -2.98
N LYS A 187 12.52 -31.88 -1.95
CA LYS A 187 11.99 -32.89 -1.01
C LYS A 187 11.08 -33.89 -1.71
N ASN A 188 10.32 -33.45 -2.71
CA ASN A 188 9.38 -34.30 -3.44
C ASN A 188 10.08 -35.34 -4.33
N ASN A 189 11.20 -34.98 -4.97
CA ASN A 189 11.98 -35.93 -5.79
C ASN A 189 12.61 -37.07 -4.98
N ILE A 190 13.02 -36.80 -3.73
CA ILE A 190 13.59 -37.83 -2.83
C ILE A 190 12.52 -38.83 -2.40
N ASN A 191 11.32 -38.36 -2.05
CA ASN A 191 10.23 -39.24 -1.60
C ASN A 191 9.67 -40.12 -2.73
N ASN A 192 9.61 -39.62 -3.97
CA ASN A 192 9.14 -40.42 -5.10
C ASN A 192 10.12 -41.54 -5.50
N ASN A 193 11.43 -41.34 -5.32
CA ASN A 193 12.42 -42.40 -5.58
C ASN A 193 12.38 -43.55 -4.55
N ASN A 194 11.85 -43.32 -3.34
CA ASN A 194 11.77 -44.35 -2.31
C ASN A 194 10.50 -45.23 -2.42
N ILE A 195 9.51 -44.80 -3.21
CA ILE A 195 8.26 -45.55 -3.44
C ILE A 195 8.44 -46.63 -4.51
N ASN A 196 9.34 -46.41 -5.48
CA ASN A 196 9.54 -47.34 -6.60
C ASN A 196 10.43 -48.56 -6.26
N ASN A 197 10.96 -48.66 -5.04
CA ASN A 197 11.92 -49.71 -4.65
C ASN A 197 11.37 -50.78 -3.69
N ASN A 198 10.10 -50.75 -3.31
CA ASN A 198 9.50 -51.81 -2.50
C ASN A 198 8.44 -52.57 -3.28
N ASN A 199 8.90 -53.57 -4.03
CA ASN A 199 8.07 -54.66 -4.51
C ASN A 199 7.54 -55.46 -3.33
N GLY A 200 6.23 -55.41 -3.10
CA GLY A 200 5.54 -56.43 -2.30
C GLY A 200 4.51 -55.86 -1.32
N ASN A 201 3.25 -55.94 -1.76
CA ASN A 201 2.06 -56.09 -0.91
C ASN A 201 1.55 -54.82 -0.20
N HIS A 202 0.59 -54.11 -0.80
CA HIS A 202 -0.25 -53.12 -0.11
C HIS A 202 -1.73 -53.25 -0.51
N PHE A 203 -2.47 -54.08 0.22
CA PHE A 203 -3.92 -54.02 0.37
C PHE A 203 -4.30 -52.82 1.28
N ALA A 204 -3.95 -51.60 0.85
CA ALA A 204 -4.24 -50.35 1.56
C ALA A 204 -4.36 -49.21 0.53
N GLY A 205 -5.26 -49.39 -0.44
CA GLY A 205 -5.51 -48.45 -1.54
C GLY A 205 -6.86 -47.73 -1.42
N ILE A 206 -7.39 -47.55 -0.21
CA ILE A 206 -8.62 -46.79 0.04
C ILE A 206 -8.34 -45.70 1.07
N ILE A 207 -8.49 -44.45 0.60
CA ILE A 207 -8.68 -43.21 1.35
C ILE A 207 -7.47 -42.72 2.15
N THR A 208 -6.62 -41.90 1.51
CA THR A 208 -6.34 -40.53 1.96
C THR A 208 -5.83 -39.72 0.77
N ASP A 209 -6.43 -38.56 0.52
CA ASP A 209 -6.07 -37.56 -0.50
C ASP A 209 -4.67 -36.95 -0.26
N SER A 210 -3.63 -37.77 -0.33
CA SER A 210 -2.26 -37.41 -0.02
C SER A 210 -1.49 -37.07 -1.29
N ARG A 211 -1.79 -35.90 -1.86
CA ARG A 211 -0.85 -35.03 -2.62
C ARG A 211 -1.53 -33.71 -3.02
N ALA A 212 -2.28 -33.11 -2.10
CA ALA A 212 -2.41 -31.66 -2.09
C ALA A 212 -0.99 -31.10 -1.97
N ILE A 213 -0.41 -30.83 -3.14
CA ILE A 213 0.91 -30.27 -3.31
C ILE A 213 0.96 -29.06 -2.39
N GLN A 214 1.96 -28.98 -1.49
CA GLN A 214 2.20 -27.79 -0.67
C GLN A 214 2.69 -26.63 -1.56
N ASN A 215 1.86 -26.26 -2.54
CA ASN A 215 2.07 -25.15 -3.43
C ASN A 215 1.52 -23.92 -2.74
N GLY A 216 2.31 -22.85 -2.74
CA GLY A 216 1.79 -21.53 -2.47
C GLY A 216 0.75 -21.15 -3.51
N LEU A 217 -0.11 -20.23 -3.13
CA LEU A 217 -1.15 -19.71 -4.00
C LEU A 217 -0.98 -18.21 -4.12
N TRP A 218 -0.96 -17.73 -5.35
CA TRP A 218 -0.77 -16.33 -5.67
C TRP A 218 -2.03 -15.78 -6.33
N TYR A 219 -2.55 -14.68 -5.81
CA TYR A 219 -3.64 -13.94 -6.43
C TYR A 219 -3.17 -12.55 -6.82
N ALA A 220 -3.61 -12.08 -7.97
CA ALA A 220 -3.23 -10.77 -8.48
C ALA A 220 -4.44 -10.05 -9.10
N HIS A 221 -4.57 -8.77 -8.77
CA HIS A 221 -5.53 -7.86 -9.36
C HIS A 221 -4.77 -6.79 -10.14
N PHE A 222 -5.01 -6.74 -11.45
CA PHE A 222 -4.45 -5.75 -12.36
C PHE A 222 -5.49 -4.69 -12.71
N ASN A 223 -5.08 -3.43 -12.66
CA ASN A 223 -5.81 -2.30 -13.22
C ASN A 223 -5.14 -1.93 -14.55
N GLY A 224 -5.75 -2.39 -15.65
CA GLY A 224 -5.13 -2.35 -16.96
C GLY A 224 -3.84 -3.16 -16.99
N GLN A 225 -2.72 -2.46 -17.13
CA GLN A 225 -1.41 -3.09 -17.33
C GLN A 225 -0.66 -3.39 -16.04
N TRP A 226 -1.03 -2.74 -14.94
CA TRP A 226 -0.24 -2.73 -13.71
C TRP A 226 -0.99 -3.40 -12.56
N ILE A 227 -0.25 -4.05 -11.68
CA ILE A 227 -0.82 -4.71 -10.51
C ILE A 227 -1.25 -3.65 -9.48
N GLN A 228 -2.42 -3.85 -8.89
CA GLN A 228 -3.00 -2.96 -7.90
C GLN A 228 -3.10 -3.62 -6.52
N ARG A 229 -3.41 -4.92 -6.49
CA ARG A 229 -3.48 -5.72 -5.25
C ARG A 229 -2.93 -7.12 -5.49
N GLN A 230 -2.29 -7.69 -4.49
CA GLN A 230 -1.65 -8.99 -4.56
C GLN A 230 -1.84 -9.76 -3.25
N ILE A 231 -2.09 -11.06 -3.35
CA ILE A 231 -2.17 -11.97 -2.21
C ILE A 231 -1.15 -13.09 -2.43
N GLU A 232 -0.30 -13.31 -1.44
CA GLU A 232 0.61 -14.44 -1.39
C GLU A 232 0.25 -15.35 -0.22
N MET A 233 -0.19 -16.55 -0.54
CA MET A 233 -0.46 -17.60 0.43
C MET A 233 0.65 -18.64 0.35
N HIS A 234 1.22 -18.99 1.50
CA HIS A 234 2.14 -20.11 1.60
C HIS A 234 1.60 -21.14 2.58
N PRO A 235 1.82 -22.45 2.35
CA PRO A 235 1.29 -23.52 3.20
C PRO A 235 1.64 -23.40 4.69
N ASN A 236 2.79 -22.78 4.99
CA ASN A 236 3.35 -22.68 6.35
C ASN A 236 3.62 -21.23 6.79
N LYS A 237 3.03 -20.23 6.13
CA LYS A 237 3.15 -18.82 6.55
C LYS A 237 1.79 -18.14 6.55
N THR A 238 1.69 -17.07 7.32
CA THR A 238 0.54 -16.18 7.25
C THR A 238 0.42 -15.61 5.83
N PRO A 239 -0.80 -15.49 5.30
CA PRO A 239 -1.02 -14.89 3.99
C PRO A 239 -0.57 -13.42 4.02
N VAL A 240 0.03 -12.99 2.92
CA VAL A 240 0.57 -11.64 2.76
C VAL A 240 -0.33 -10.89 1.77
N LEU A 241 -0.82 -9.73 2.19
CA LEU A 241 -1.66 -8.85 1.37
C LEU A 241 -0.83 -7.61 1.03
N LEU A 242 -0.75 -7.29 -0.25
CA LEU A 242 0.06 -6.19 -0.76
C LEU A 242 -0.82 -5.28 -1.63
N VAL A 243 -0.66 -3.96 -1.47
CA VAL A 243 -1.40 -2.94 -2.20
C VAL A 243 -0.45 -1.97 -2.87
N ALA A 244 -0.74 -1.64 -4.14
CA ALA A 244 0.05 -0.69 -4.91
C ALA A 244 0.11 0.70 -4.24
N GLY A 245 1.27 1.34 -4.32
CA GLY A 245 1.61 2.59 -3.63
C GLY A 245 2.17 2.40 -2.23
N ARG A 246 1.81 1.31 -1.53
CA ARG A 246 2.34 0.99 -0.19
C ARG A 246 3.42 -0.09 -0.25
N ASP A 247 3.16 -1.15 -1.02
CA ASP A 247 3.94 -2.38 -0.99
C ASP A 247 4.66 -2.67 -2.32
N ASP A 248 4.84 -1.64 -3.17
CA ASP A 248 5.34 -1.78 -4.55
C ASP A 248 6.64 -2.59 -4.66
N LEU A 249 7.55 -2.46 -3.68
CA LEU A 249 8.83 -3.20 -3.64
C LEU A 249 8.67 -4.72 -3.47
N GLN A 250 7.52 -5.18 -2.97
CA GLN A 250 7.22 -6.58 -2.71
C GLN A 250 6.20 -7.15 -3.72
N MET A 251 5.64 -6.30 -4.58
CA MET A 251 4.65 -6.69 -5.58
C MET A 251 5.28 -7.04 -6.92
N CYS A 252 4.48 -7.66 -7.80
CA CYS A 252 4.89 -7.93 -9.17
C CYS A 252 5.19 -6.64 -9.94
N GLU A 253 6.44 -6.45 -10.36
CA GLU A 253 6.88 -5.28 -11.15
C GLU A 253 6.58 -5.43 -12.65
N ILE A 254 6.14 -6.62 -13.09
CA ILE A 254 5.99 -6.97 -14.50
C ILE A 254 4.58 -6.61 -14.98
N PRO A 255 4.45 -5.88 -16.11
CA PRO A 255 3.15 -5.55 -16.68
C PRO A 255 2.42 -6.81 -17.21
N LEU A 256 1.08 -6.82 -17.13
CA LEU A 256 0.22 -7.98 -17.41
C LEU A 256 0.50 -8.72 -18.74
N ASP A 257 0.90 -7.99 -19.79
CA ASP A 257 1.18 -8.46 -21.14
C ASP A 257 2.47 -9.30 -21.19
N GLN A 258 3.44 -8.94 -20.34
CA GLN A 258 4.71 -9.63 -20.16
C GLN A 258 4.63 -10.75 -19.12
N THR A 259 3.66 -10.71 -18.18
CA THR A 259 3.50 -11.80 -17.20
C THR A 259 3.09 -13.15 -17.82
N GLY A 260 2.50 -13.13 -19.03
CA GLY A 260 1.96 -14.32 -19.68
C GLY A 260 0.69 -14.90 -19.03
N LEU A 261 0.17 -14.27 -17.96
CA LEU A 261 -1.02 -14.74 -17.23
C LEU A 261 -2.25 -14.87 -18.13
N THR A 262 -2.39 -13.95 -19.08
CA THR A 262 -3.48 -13.91 -20.07
C THR A 262 -3.49 -15.10 -21.02
N ARG A 263 -2.35 -15.79 -21.18
CA ARG A 263 -2.19 -16.96 -22.06
C ARG A 263 -2.40 -18.27 -21.30
N LYS A 264 -2.37 -18.24 -19.96
CA LYS A 264 -2.46 -19.43 -19.11
C LYS A 264 -3.94 -19.77 -18.86
N LYS A 265 -4.39 -20.89 -19.42
CA LYS A 265 -5.77 -21.38 -19.23
C LYS A 265 -6.05 -21.64 -17.74
N GLY A 266 -7.16 -21.10 -17.24
CA GLY A 266 -7.59 -21.25 -15.85
C GLY A 266 -6.85 -20.37 -14.83
N ALA A 267 -6.00 -19.43 -15.30
CA ALA A 267 -5.36 -18.46 -14.41
C ALA A 267 -6.27 -17.25 -14.13
N GLU A 268 -7.09 -16.82 -15.09
CA GLU A 268 -7.99 -15.69 -14.91
C GLU A 268 -9.23 -16.12 -14.09
N ILE A 269 -9.57 -15.32 -13.08
CA ILE A 269 -10.69 -15.54 -12.15
C ILE A 269 -11.63 -14.34 -12.14
N LEU A 270 -12.79 -14.49 -11.52
CA LEU A 270 -13.76 -13.40 -11.37
C LEU A 270 -13.36 -12.41 -10.27
N GLU A 271 -13.80 -11.16 -10.38
CA GLU A 271 -13.66 -10.13 -9.33
C GLU A 271 -14.22 -10.64 -7.99
N SER A 272 -15.40 -11.25 -8.01
CA SER A 272 -16.05 -11.77 -6.81
C SER A 272 -15.22 -12.83 -6.10
N GLU A 273 -14.52 -13.70 -6.83
CA GLU A 273 -13.64 -14.72 -6.25
C GLU A 273 -12.44 -14.08 -5.57
N PHE A 274 -11.82 -13.08 -6.21
CA PHE A 274 -10.70 -12.35 -5.64
C PHE A 274 -11.12 -11.56 -4.38
N GLU A 275 -12.21 -10.79 -4.46
CA GLU A 275 -12.70 -9.98 -3.35
C GLU A 275 -13.11 -10.84 -2.15
N THR A 276 -13.72 -12.00 -2.39
CA THR A 276 -14.08 -12.94 -1.31
C THR A 276 -12.84 -13.37 -0.52
N VAL A 277 -11.76 -13.74 -1.22
CA VAL A 277 -10.50 -14.12 -0.57
C VAL A 277 -9.83 -12.92 0.09
N TRP A 278 -9.79 -11.77 -0.59
CA TRP A 278 -9.19 -10.53 -0.09
C TRP A 278 -9.82 -10.08 1.22
N LEU A 279 -11.15 -10.02 1.28
CA LEU A 279 -11.90 -9.64 2.48
C LEU A 279 -11.77 -10.69 3.59
N HIS A 280 -11.82 -11.99 3.25
CA HIS A 280 -11.67 -13.07 4.23
C HIS A 280 -10.30 -13.02 4.95
N LEU A 281 -9.26 -12.56 4.25
CA LEU A 281 -7.92 -12.40 4.79
C LEU A 281 -7.69 -11.03 5.47
N GLY A 282 -8.74 -10.21 5.61
CA GLY A 282 -8.68 -8.91 6.30
C GLY A 282 -8.22 -7.74 5.43
N GLY A 283 -8.25 -7.88 4.10
CA GLY A 283 -7.93 -6.80 3.17
C GLY A 283 -8.99 -5.70 3.16
N ALA A 284 -8.56 -4.45 3.02
CA ALA A 284 -9.48 -3.31 2.93
C ALA A 284 -10.24 -3.32 1.58
N PRO A 285 -11.54 -2.99 1.54
CA PRO A 285 -12.32 -2.96 0.31
C PRO A 285 -11.75 -1.94 -0.67
N MET A 286 -11.90 -2.21 -1.96
CA MET A 286 -11.41 -1.31 -2.99
C MET A 286 -12.12 0.05 -2.89
N GLN A 287 -11.35 1.12 -2.66
CA GLN A 287 -11.88 2.47 -2.57
C GLN A 287 -12.27 2.94 -3.97
N LYS A 288 -13.53 2.70 -4.35
CA LYS A 288 -14.08 3.24 -5.59
C LYS A 288 -14.19 4.76 -5.40
N TRP A 289 -13.38 5.51 -6.14
CA TRP A 289 -13.45 6.96 -6.13
C TRP A 289 -14.90 7.39 -6.44
N ARG A 290 -15.49 8.17 -5.53
CA ARG A 290 -16.80 8.79 -5.73
C ARG A 290 -16.55 10.28 -5.98
N PRO A 291 -17.01 10.84 -7.11
CA PRO A 291 -16.91 12.27 -7.38
C PRO A 291 -17.63 13.11 -6.32
#